data_AF-A0A2D7HS47-F1
#
_entry.id   AF-A0A2D7HS47-F1
#
_cell.length_a   1.000
_cell.length_b   1.000
_cell.length_c   1.000
_cell.angle_alpha   90.00
_cell.angle_beta   90.00
_cell.angle_gamma   90.00
#
_symmetry.space_group_name_H-M   'P 1'
#
loop_
_entity.id
_entity.type
_entity.pdbx_description
1 polymer ?
#
loop_
_entity_poly.entity_id
_entity_poly.type
_entity_poly.pdbx_seq_one_letter_code
_entity_poly.pdbx_strand_id
1 'polypeptide(L)'
;MFNFSFFFSILFLLFFFNNATAGPVGLSCYFDTGVKETNSTITDDEFENTTFGMMYDSEIEWFWRFPPEALAGQKIDEWKEEKDYLFRNTDKNVFASTNITIKNNKLNPESKQKNRPNEMYITQYYELDPKLNITYVIYQVFIYSYYEKKTKITRTGKCMR
;
A
#
# COMPACT_ATOMS: atom_id res chain seq x y z
N MET A 1 -31.61 -46.26 -16.44
CA MET A 1 -30.18 -46.53 -16.20
C MET A 1 -29.52 -45.16 -16.03
N PHE A 2 -29.27 -44.72 -14.79
CA PHE A 2 -28.69 -43.39 -14.54
C PHE A 2 -27.24 -43.39 -15.02
N ASN A 3 -26.91 -42.44 -15.89
CA ASN A 3 -25.61 -42.35 -16.55
C ASN A 3 -24.59 -41.74 -15.57
N PHE A 4 -24.05 -42.60 -14.69
CA PHE A 4 -23.12 -42.23 -13.61
C PHE A 4 -21.91 -41.41 -14.12
N SER A 5 -21.48 -41.62 -15.37
CA SER A 5 -20.38 -40.88 -15.99
C SER A 5 -20.64 -39.37 -16.14
N PHE A 6 -21.91 -38.96 -16.31
CA PHE A 6 -22.25 -37.53 -16.46
C PHE A 6 -22.16 -36.78 -15.12
N PHE A 7 -22.54 -37.46 -14.03
CA PHE A 7 -22.46 -36.91 -12.67
C PHE A 7 -21.01 -36.72 -12.20
N PHE A 8 -20.13 -37.70 -12.49
CA PHE A 8 -18.71 -37.57 -12.19
C PHE A 8 -18.02 -36.45 -12.98
N SER A 9 -18.42 -36.24 -14.25
CA SER A 9 -17.90 -35.14 -15.07
C SER A 9 -18.23 -33.75 -14.50
N ILE A 10 -19.44 -33.56 -13.97
CA ILE A 10 -19.86 -32.29 -13.36
C ILE A 10 -19.15 -32.07 -12.02
N LEU A 11 -19.01 -33.14 -11.22
CA LEU A 11 -18.27 -33.07 -9.95
C LEU A 11 -16.79 -32.71 -10.17
N PHE A 12 -16.16 -33.27 -11.21
CA PHE A 12 -14.78 -32.97 -11.58
C PHE A 12 -14.61 -31.53 -12.08
N LEU A 13 -15.55 -31.01 -12.88
CA LEU A 13 -15.57 -29.60 -13.29
C LEU A 13 -15.73 -28.66 -12.09
N LEU A 14 -16.63 -28.97 -11.14
CA LEU A 14 -16.81 -28.19 -9.91
C LEU A 14 -15.55 -28.19 -9.02
N PHE A 15 -14.78 -29.28 -8.99
CA PHE A 15 -13.50 -29.33 -8.27
C PHE A 15 -12.39 -28.50 -8.95
N PHE A 16 -12.36 -28.45 -10.29
CA PHE A 16 -11.39 -27.61 -11.01
C PHE A 16 -11.69 -26.11 -10.92
N PHE A 17 -12.97 -25.72 -10.82
CA PHE A 17 -13.33 -24.30 -10.62
C PHE A 17 -13.05 -23.78 -9.20
N ASN A 18 -12.92 -24.66 -8.20
CA ASN A 18 -12.75 -24.25 -6.80
C ASN A 18 -11.29 -24.04 -6.36
N ASN A 19 -10.29 -24.40 -7.17
CA ASN A 19 -8.87 -24.36 -6.76
C ASN A 19 -7.95 -23.58 -7.72
N ALA A 20 -8.49 -22.67 -8.54
CA ALA A 20 -7.67 -21.68 -9.22
C ALA A 20 -7.31 -20.56 -8.22
N THR A 21 -6.45 -20.89 -7.26
CA THR A 21 -5.84 -19.95 -6.34
C THR A 21 -4.98 -18.97 -7.14
N ALA A 22 -5.36 -17.70 -7.13
CA ALA A 22 -4.65 -16.66 -7.87
C ALA A 22 -3.36 -16.33 -7.12
N GLY A 23 -2.25 -16.91 -7.60
CA GLY A 23 -0.92 -16.57 -7.09
C GLY A 23 -0.62 -15.07 -7.21
N PRO A 24 0.40 -14.59 -6.50
CA PRO A 24 0.67 -13.17 -6.43
C PRO A 24 1.03 -12.58 -7.80
N VAL A 25 0.51 -11.39 -8.08
CA VAL A 25 0.62 -10.69 -9.36
C VAL A 25 1.49 -9.46 -9.18
N GLY A 26 2.55 -9.37 -9.99
CA GLY A 26 3.33 -8.15 -10.16
C GLY A 26 2.55 -7.14 -11.01
N LEU A 27 2.48 -5.89 -10.54
CA LEU A 27 1.84 -4.78 -11.24
C LEU A 27 2.88 -3.70 -11.53
N SER A 28 2.86 -3.15 -12.74
CA SER A 28 3.58 -1.94 -13.10
C SER A 28 2.65 -0.75 -13.00
N CYS A 29 2.95 0.18 -12.10
CA CYS A 29 2.10 1.33 -11.77
C CYS A 29 2.78 2.66 -12.07
N TYR A 30 1.98 3.69 -12.33
CA TYR A 30 2.43 5.08 -12.46
C TYR A 30 1.39 6.02 -11.85
N PHE A 31 1.80 7.25 -11.54
CA PHE A 31 0.91 8.30 -11.06
C PHE A 31 0.71 9.34 -12.16
N ASP A 32 -0.55 9.64 -12.47
CA ASP A 32 -0.96 10.64 -13.47
C ASP A 32 -1.00 12.05 -12.89
N THR A 33 -1.49 12.15 -11.66
CA THR A 33 -1.74 13.42 -11.00
C THR A 33 -1.42 13.31 -9.52
N GLY A 34 -1.24 14.46 -8.89
CA GLY A 34 -1.18 14.55 -7.46
C GLY A 34 -1.47 15.95 -6.96
N VAL A 35 -1.76 16.03 -5.67
CA VAL A 35 -2.02 17.28 -4.96
C VAL A 35 -1.26 17.21 -3.64
N LYS A 36 -0.65 18.33 -3.24
CA LYS A 36 -0.04 18.49 -1.93
C LYS A 36 -0.74 19.58 -1.16
N GLU A 37 -1.09 19.27 0.08
CA GLU A 37 -1.75 20.18 1.00
C GLU A 37 -0.83 20.38 2.20
N THR A 38 -0.46 21.63 2.53
CA THR A 38 0.31 21.97 3.73
C THR A 38 -0.48 22.93 4.60
N ASN A 39 -0.80 22.54 5.85
CA ASN A 39 -1.63 23.33 6.76
C ASN A 39 -2.93 23.85 6.09
N SER A 40 -3.59 22.99 5.30
CA SER A 40 -4.80 23.30 4.52
C SER A 40 -4.61 24.23 3.30
N THR A 41 -3.36 24.56 2.94
CA THR A 41 -3.05 25.27 1.69
C THR A 41 -2.68 24.27 0.61
N ILE A 42 -3.39 24.31 -0.50
CA ILE A 42 -3.16 23.43 -1.67
C ILE A 42 -2.05 24.03 -2.54
N THR A 43 -1.09 23.19 -2.90
CA THR A 43 -0.05 23.49 -3.90
C THR A 43 -0.06 22.38 -4.94
N ASP A 44 -0.24 22.78 -6.20
CA ASP A 44 -0.04 21.91 -7.36
C ASP A 44 1.47 21.76 -7.58
N ASP A 45 2.06 20.74 -6.94
CA ASP A 45 3.45 20.35 -7.22
C ASP A 45 3.45 19.49 -8.50
N GLU A 46 4.33 19.78 -9.46
CA GLU A 46 4.59 18.86 -10.56
C GLU A 46 5.26 17.60 -10.00
N PHE A 47 4.61 16.45 -10.16
CA PHE A 47 5.15 15.17 -9.73
C PHE A 47 5.84 14.48 -10.89
N GLU A 48 7.07 14.02 -10.66
CA GLU A 48 7.80 13.21 -11.63
C GLU A 48 7.01 11.92 -11.93
N ASN A 49 6.69 11.70 -13.20
CA ASN A 49 5.98 10.50 -13.64
C ASN A 49 6.99 9.35 -13.76
N THR A 50 7.17 8.61 -12.67
CA THR A 50 8.03 7.44 -12.64
C THR A 50 7.19 6.17 -12.48
N THR A 51 7.42 5.19 -13.34
CA THR A 51 6.83 3.85 -13.19
C THR A 51 7.45 3.10 -12.01
N PHE A 52 6.67 2.26 -11.34
CA PHE A 52 7.14 1.44 -10.21
C PHE A 52 6.39 0.12 -10.10
N GLY A 53 7.03 -0.89 -9.51
CA GLY A 53 6.42 -2.19 -9.24
C GLY A 53 5.60 -2.19 -7.95
N MET A 54 4.46 -2.88 -7.97
CA MET A 54 3.71 -3.31 -6.79
C MET A 54 3.43 -4.80 -6.86
N MET A 55 3.40 -5.46 -5.70
CA MET A 55 2.98 -6.86 -5.60
C MET A 55 1.57 -6.90 -5.02
N TYR A 56 0.68 -7.64 -5.68
CA TYR A 56 -0.68 -7.88 -5.21
C TYR A 56 -0.88 -9.37 -4.97
N ASP A 57 -1.25 -9.74 -3.75
CA ASP A 57 -1.64 -11.10 -3.38
C ASP A 57 -2.93 -11.04 -2.57
N SER A 58 -4.00 -11.60 -3.12
CA SER A 58 -5.31 -11.63 -2.45
C SER A 58 -5.38 -12.65 -1.32
N GLU A 59 -4.54 -13.70 -1.32
CA GLU A 59 -4.60 -14.77 -0.33
C GLU A 59 -4.01 -14.34 1.00
N ILE A 60 -2.88 -13.65 0.94
CA ILE A 60 -2.18 -13.13 2.12
C ILE A 60 -2.46 -11.64 2.33
N GLU A 61 -3.46 -11.08 1.68
CA GLU A 61 -3.87 -9.69 1.88
C GLU A 61 -2.68 -8.71 1.74
N TRP A 62 -1.95 -8.84 0.64
CA TRP A 62 -0.73 -8.07 0.39
C TRP A 62 -0.91 -7.17 -0.82
N PHE A 63 -0.62 -5.89 -0.62
CA PHE A 63 -0.62 -4.91 -1.70
C PHE A 63 0.37 -3.80 -1.36
N TRP A 64 1.63 -3.96 -1.79
CA TRP A 64 2.67 -3.00 -1.44
C TRP A 64 3.72 -2.83 -2.53
N ARG A 65 4.40 -1.69 -2.44
CA ARG A 65 5.52 -1.32 -3.28
C ARG A 65 6.78 -1.89 -2.63
N PHE A 66 7.16 -3.15 -2.89
CA PHE A 66 8.53 -3.70 -2.82
C PHE A 66 8.53 -5.22 -3.12
N PRO A 67 9.65 -5.78 -3.63
CA PRO A 67 9.67 -7.11 -4.22
C PRO A 67 9.74 -8.21 -3.13
N PRO A 68 9.26 -9.43 -3.42
CA PRO A 68 9.08 -10.52 -2.44
C PRO A 68 10.32 -10.86 -1.58
N GLU A 69 11.52 -10.55 -2.07
CA GLU A 69 12.80 -10.78 -1.40
C GLU A 69 13.01 -9.88 -0.17
N ALA A 70 12.22 -8.81 -0.02
CA ALA A 70 12.28 -7.89 1.12
C ALA A 70 11.79 -8.51 2.44
N LEU A 71 11.14 -9.68 2.39
CA LEU A 71 10.68 -10.38 3.59
C LEU A 71 11.82 -11.03 4.39
N ALA A 72 13.06 -11.11 3.86
CA ALA A 72 14.24 -11.61 4.56
C ALA A 72 14.04 -12.95 5.32
N GLY A 73 13.10 -13.79 4.87
CA GLY A 73 12.73 -15.06 5.53
C GLY A 73 11.73 -14.94 6.69
N GLN A 74 11.26 -13.74 7.03
CA GLN A 74 10.19 -13.47 7.98
C GLN A 74 8.82 -13.86 7.39
N LYS A 75 7.91 -14.33 8.24
CA LYS A 75 6.52 -14.55 7.82
C LYS A 75 5.84 -13.21 7.57
N ILE A 76 4.96 -13.17 6.57
CA ILE A 76 4.28 -11.94 6.16
C ILE A 76 3.50 -11.29 7.31
N ASP A 77 2.86 -12.09 8.17
CA ASP A 77 2.06 -11.58 9.28
C ASP A 77 2.93 -10.94 10.37
N GLU A 78 4.09 -11.54 10.66
CA GLU A 78 5.07 -10.99 11.60
C GLU A 78 5.63 -9.66 11.08
N TRP A 79 5.89 -9.58 9.77
CA TRP A 79 6.36 -8.34 9.14
C TRP A 79 5.28 -7.25 9.19
N LYS A 80 4.02 -7.61 8.92
CA LYS A 80 2.88 -6.69 8.98
C LYS A 80 2.72 -6.10 10.38
N GLU A 81 2.81 -6.94 11.41
CA GLU A 81 2.76 -6.49 12.81
C GLU A 81 3.92 -5.55 13.14
N GLU A 82 5.16 -5.90 12.77
CA GLU A 82 6.34 -5.06 13.03
C GLU A 82 6.25 -3.68 12.34
N LYS A 83 5.59 -3.60 11.18
CA LYS A 83 5.44 -2.35 10.40
C LYS A 83 4.12 -1.62 10.64
N ASP A 84 3.37 -1.99 11.69
CA ASP A 84 2.05 -1.43 12.02
C ASP A 84 1.12 -1.39 10.79
N TYR A 85 1.12 -2.47 10.01
CA TYR A 85 0.43 -2.55 8.75
C TYR A 85 -1.05 -2.88 8.97
N LEU A 86 -1.92 -2.11 8.33
CA LEU A 86 -3.37 -2.34 8.38
C LEU A 86 -3.88 -2.56 6.97
N PHE A 87 -4.33 -3.78 6.72
CA PHE A 87 -4.99 -4.17 5.48
C PHE A 87 -6.50 -4.29 5.69
N ARG A 88 -7.27 -3.87 4.69
CA ARG A 88 -8.71 -4.14 4.65
C ARG A 88 -9.08 -4.45 3.21
N ASN A 89 -9.59 -5.66 2.97
CA ASN A 89 -10.34 -5.92 1.75
C ASN A 89 -11.77 -5.40 1.97
N THR A 90 -12.18 -4.44 1.16
CA THR A 90 -13.62 -4.12 1.05
C THR A 90 -14.14 -4.84 -0.20
N ASP A 91 -15.45 -5.05 -0.33
CA ASP A 91 -16.05 -5.79 -1.47
C ASP A 91 -15.68 -5.28 -2.87
N LYS A 92 -14.94 -4.16 -2.97
CA LYS A 92 -14.54 -3.53 -4.24
C LYS A 92 -13.07 -3.13 -4.28
N ASN A 93 -12.45 -2.70 -3.19
CA ASN A 93 -11.12 -2.10 -3.22
C ASN A 93 -10.16 -2.77 -2.23
N VAL A 94 -8.90 -2.88 -2.66
CA VAL A 94 -7.79 -3.37 -1.88
C VAL A 94 -7.12 -2.18 -1.18
N PHE A 95 -7.08 -2.20 0.15
CA PHE A 95 -6.50 -1.12 0.96
C PHE A 95 -5.32 -1.61 1.79
N ALA A 96 -4.24 -0.85 1.74
CA ALA A 96 -2.99 -1.09 2.42
C ALA A 96 -2.54 0.18 3.15
N SER A 97 -2.21 0.11 4.44
CA SER A 97 -1.71 1.28 5.17
C SER A 97 -0.65 0.96 6.20
N THR A 98 0.20 1.93 6.51
CA THR A 98 1.21 1.86 7.57
C THR A 98 1.23 3.17 8.35
N ASN A 99 1.52 3.06 9.64
CA ASN A 99 1.76 4.19 10.52
C ASN A 99 3.18 4.13 11.06
N ILE A 100 3.93 5.22 10.93
CA ILE A 100 5.32 5.31 11.38
C ILE A 100 5.45 6.52 12.30
N THR A 101 5.97 6.29 13.50
CA THR A 101 6.31 7.34 14.45
C THR A 101 7.81 7.44 14.62
N ILE A 102 8.37 8.61 14.32
CA ILE A 102 9.80 8.90 14.47
C ILE A 102 9.97 9.99 15.52
N LYS A 103 10.71 9.68 16.59
CA LYS A 103 11.03 10.62 17.67
C LYS A 103 12.47 11.09 17.58
N ASN A 104 12.74 12.24 18.20
CA ASN A 104 14.00 12.96 18.09
C ASN A 104 15.27 12.13 18.38
N ASN A 105 15.20 11.12 19.25
CA ASN A 105 16.32 10.21 19.53
C ASN A 105 16.70 9.29 18.34
N LYS A 106 15.82 9.14 17.35
CA LYS A 106 16.05 8.38 16.09
C LYS A 106 16.35 9.27 14.88
N LEU A 107 16.13 10.57 14.98
CA LEU A 107 16.55 11.55 14.00
C LEU A 107 18.02 11.91 14.33
N ASN A 108 18.96 11.89 13.37
CA ASN A 108 20.41 12.01 13.63
C ASN A 108 20.78 13.15 14.63
N PRO A 109 21.13 12.87 15.90
CA PRO A 109 21.26 13.89 16.95
C PRO A 109 22.35 14.93 16.70
N GLU A 110 23.28 14.67 15.77
CA GLU A 110 24.36 15.61 15.38
C GLU A 110 23.93 16.67 14.36
N SER A 111 22.73 16.57 13.80
CA SER A 111 22.20 17.53 12.84
C SER A 111 22.01 18.91 13.49
N LYS A 112 22.82 19.90 13.10
CA LYS A 112 22.70 21.32 13.49
C LYS A 112 21.52 22.05 12.81
N GLN A 113 20.52 21.34 12.28
CA GLN A 113 19.38 21.98 11.62
C GLN A 113 18.51 22.74 12.64
N LYS A 114 18.46 24.07 12.49
CA LYS A 114 17.72 25.01 13.35
C LYS A 114 16.20 24.75 13.40
N ASN A 115 15.63 24.13 12.37
CA ASN A 115 14.20 23.82 12.23
C ASN A 115 13.98 22.31 12.12
N ARG A 116 14.42 21.56 13.12
CA ARG A 116 14.21 20.12 13.17
C ARG A 116 12.93 19.77 13.95
N PRO A 117 12.09 18.86 13.44
CA PRO A 117 10.93 18.38 14.18
C PRO A 117 11.37 17.53 15.39
N ASN A 118 10.67 17.70 16.50
CA ASN A 118 10.80 16.89 17.70
C ASN A 118 10.21 15.49 17.51
N GLU A 119 9.07 15.43 16.83
CA GLU A 119 8.38 14.20 16.48
C GLU A 119 7.83 14.31 15.06
N MET A 120 7.81 13.18 14.36
CA MET A 120 7.23 13.04 13.03
C MET A 120 6.32 11.83 13.02
N TYR A 121 5.07 12.04 12.59
CA TYR A 121 4.10 11.00 12.35
C TYR A 121 3.86 10.89 10.86
N ILE A 122 3.93 9.69 10.33
CA ILE A 122 3.72 9.41 8.91
C ILE A 122 2.67 8.31 8.82
N THR A 123 1.55 8.61 8.17
CA THR A 123 0.58 7.61 7.74
C THR A 123 0.63 7.53 6.23
N GLN A 124 0.81 6.33 5.69
CA GLN A 124 0.76 6.10 4.25
C GLN A 124 -0.30 5.07 3.95
N TYR A 125 -1.04 5.25 2.88
CA TYR A 125 -1.92 4.21 2.38
C TYR A 125 -1.96 4.16 0.85
N TYR A 126 -2.23 2.96 0.35
CA TYR A 126 -2.52 2.66 -1.04
C TYR A 126 -3.90 2.05 -1.16
N GLU A 127 -4.62 2.44 -2.20
CA GLU A 127 -5.91 1.89 -2.57
C GLU A 127 -5.86 1.49 -4.04
N LEU A 128 -6.25 0.26 -4.35
CA LEU A 128 -6.36 -0.26 -5.71
C LEU A 128 -7.79 -0.74 -5.96
N ASP A 129 -8.40 -0.19 -7.01
CA ASP A 129 -9.74 -0.59 -7.44
C ASP A 129 -9.70 -1.75 -8.46
N PRO A 130 -10.87 -2.36 -8.81
CA PRO A 130 -10.91 -3.48 -9.76
C PRO A 130 -10.51 -3.12 -11.19
N LYS A 131 -10.48 -1.82 -11.52
CA LYS A 131 -10.03 -1.29 -12.82
C LYS A 131 -8.54 -0.96 -12.82
N LEU A 132 -7.82 -1.31 -11.74
CA LEU A 132 -6.41 -1.03 -11.51
C LEU A 132 -6.09 0.46 -11.41
N ASN A 133 -7.05 1.29 -11.02
CA ASN A 133 -6.75 2.67 -10.63
C ASN A 133 -6.13 2.64 -9.23
N ILE A 134 -4.99 3.32 -9.07
CA ILE A 134 -4.26 3.38 -7.82
C ILE A 134 -4.37 4.78 -7.22
N THR A 135 -4.70 4.83 -5.93
CA THR A 135 -4.59 6.03 -5.11
C THR A 135 -3.54 5.81 -4.04
N TYR A 136 -2.61 6.75 -3.92
CA TYR A 136 -1.62 6.80 -2.85
C TYR A 136 -1.82 8.06 -2.04
N VAL A 137 -1.87 7.93 -0.72
CA VAL A 137 -1.93 9.09 0.16
C VAL A 137 -0.88 8.94 1.24
N ILE A 138 -0.15 10.02 1.47
CA ILE A 138 0.76 10.16 2.60
C ILE A 138 0.38 11.39 3.40
N TYR A 139 0.13 11.18 4.68
CA TYR A 139 -0.09 12.21 5.67
C TYR A 139 1.11 12.29 6.60
N GLN A 140 1.65 13.49 6.78
CA GLN A 140 2.81 13.75 7.61
C GLN A 140 2.49 14.87 8.60
N VAL A 141 2.72 14.61 9.89
CA VAL A 141 2.63 15.62 10.95
C VAL A 141 4.03 15.81 11.51
N PHE A 142 4.55 17.02 11.37
CA PHE A 142 5.83 17.45 11.93
C PHE A 142 5.55 18.29 13.17
N ILE A 143 6.00 17.85 14.33
CA ILE A 143 5.86 18.58 15.59
C ILE A 143 7.17 19.30 15.89
N TYR A 144 7.14 20.62 15.97
CA TYR A 144 8.28 21.45 16.41
C TYR A 144 8.05 21.94 17.84
N SER A 145 9.04 22.62 18.41
CA SER A 145 8.94 23.12 19.80
C SER A 145 7.81 24.13 20.01
N TYR A 146 7.37 24.84 18.96
CA TYR A 146 6.41 25.94 19.07
C TYR A 146 5.25 25.88 18.08
N TYR A 147 5.24 24.92 17.17
CA TYR A 147 4.19 24.78 16.16
C TYR A 147 4.15 23.37 15.57
N GLU A 148 3.07 23.06 14.88
CA GLU A 148 2.93 21.84 14.07
C GLU A 148 2.83 22.19 12.58
N LYS A 149 3.33 21.30 11.72
CA LYS A 149 3.14 21.36 10.28
C LYS A 149 2.51 20.06 9.81
N LYS A 150 1.34 20.14 9.17
CA LYS A 150 0.61 19.02 8.60
C LYS A 150 0.75 19.07 7.08
N THR A 151 1.21 17.97 6.50
CA THR A 151 1.36 17.84 5.04
C THR A 151 0.59 16.60 4.59
N LYS A 152 -0.25 16.72 3.58
CA LYS A 152 -0.93 15.60 2.93
C LYS A 152 -0.56 15.61 1.46
N ILE A 153 -0.10 14.48 0.92
CA ILE A 153 0.09 14.31 -0.52
C ILE A 153 -0.84 13.21 -0.95
N THR A 154 -1.66 13.50 -1.96
CA THR A 154 -2.54 12.53 -2.63
C THR A 154 -2.05 12.38 -4.05
N ARG A 155 -1.82 11.15 -4.51
CA ARG A 155 -1.50 10.84 -5.90
C ARG A 155 -2.48 9.82 -6.43
N THR A 156 -2.88 9.99 -7.68
CA THR A 156 -3.74 9.04 -8.39
C THR A 156 -3.08 8.64 -9.69
N GLY A 157 -3.30 7.40 -10.11
CA GLY A 157 -2.85 6.92 -11.41
C GLY A 157 -3.35 5.53 -11.69
N LYS A 158 -2.52 4.73 -12.38
CA LYS A 158 -2.94 3.44 -12.92
C LYS A 158 -1.87 2.37 -12.82
N CYS A 159 -2.31 1.14 -12.60
CA CYS A 159 -1.50 -0.06 -12.66
C CYS A 159 -1.84 -0.91 -13.90
N MET A 160 -0.87 -1.68 -14.36
CA MET A 160 -0.97 -2.61 -15.48
C MET A 160 -0.34 -3.95 -15.05
N ARG A 161 -0.92 -5.05 -15.54
CA ARG A 161 -0.34 -6.39 -15.39
C ARG A 161 0.76 -6.62 -16.42
#